data_AF-A0A2K3MDB6-F1
#
_entry.id   AF-A0A2K3MDB6-F1
#
_cell.length_a   1.000
_cell.length_b   1.000
_cell.length_c   1.000
_cell.angle_alpha   90.00
_cell.angle_beta   90.00
_cell.angle_gamma   90.00
#
_symmetry.space_group_name_H-M   'P 1'
#
loop_
_entity.id
_entity.type
_entity.pdbx_description
1 polymer ?
#
loop_
_entity_poly.entity_id
_entity_poly.type
_entity_poly.pdbx_seq_one_letter_code
_entity_poly.pdbx_strand_id
1 'polypeptide(L)' 'MLRSNFKPCIEREPAFNELLDDIAEKFYGVQRRNPMGMFGDIFKMMGAE' A
#
# COMPACT_ATOMS: atom_id res chain seq x y z
N MET A 1 -7.78 9.75 9.85
CA MET A 1 -9.20 9.69 9.44
C MET A 1 -9.31 10.15 7.97
N LEU A 2 -8.79 9.34 7.04
CA LEU A 2 -8.88 9.57 5.58
C LEU A 2 -9.23 8.24 4.90
N ARG A 3 -8.46 7.18 5.21
CA ARG A 3 -8.74 5.80 4.76
C ARG A 3 -10.18 5.36 5.03
N SER A 4 -10.72 5.67 6.22
CA SER A 4 -12.13 5.36 6.54
C SER A 4 -13.14 6.15 5.72
N ASN A 5 -12.86 7.43 5.44
CA ASN A 5 -13.79 8.33 4.72
C ASN A 5 -13.85 7.97 3.23
N PHE A 6 -12.72 7.54 2.66
CA PHE A 6 -12.60 7.15 1.26
C PHE A 6 -12.63 5.63 1.06
N LYS A 7 -13.05 4.86 2.07
CA LYS A 7 -13.10 3.40 2.01
C LYS A 7 -13.83 2.88 0.76
N PRO A 8 -15.01 3.39 0.37
CA PRO A 8 -15.68 2.95 -0.85
C PRO A 8 -14.90 3.22 -2.14
N CYS A 9 -14.01 4.23 -2.15
CA CYS A 9 -13.15 4.52 -3.30
C CYS A 9 -11.92 3.62 -3.33
N ILE A 10 -11.35 3.32 -2.16
CA ILE A 10 -10.15 2.49 -2.00
C ILE A 10 -10.46 1.03 -2.29
N GLU A 11 -11.63 0.53 -1.91
CA GLU A 11 -12.04 -0.87 -2.13
C GLU A 11 -12.36 -1.20 -3.60
N ARG A 12 -12.41 -0.20 -4.49
CA ARG A 12 -12.64 -0.42 -5.93
C ARG A 12 -11.47 -1.11 -6.62
N GLU A 13 -10.25 -0.90 -6.11
CA GLU A 13 -9.02 -1.43 -6.67
C GLU A 13 -8.15 -1.99 -5.53
N PRO A 14 -7.95 -3.32 -5.44
CA PRO A 14 -7.20 -3.94 -4.34
C PRO A 14 -5.81 -3.33 -4.12
N ALA A 15 -5.12 -2.93 -5.19
CA ALA A 15 -3.80 -2.32 -5.16
C ALA A 15 -3.74 -1.00 -4.35
N PHE A 16 -4.85 -0.26 -4.22
CA PHE A 16 -4.86 0.98 -3.44
C PHE A 16 -4.62 0.74 -1.95
N ASN A 17 -5.04 -0.40 -1.41
CA ASN A 17 -4.74 -0.73 -0.01
C ASN A 17 -3.22 -0.92 0.18
N GLU A 18 -2.55 -1.55 -0.79
CA GLU A 18 -1.12 -1.81 -0.71
C GLU A 18 -0.29 -0.54 -0.86
N LEU A 19 -0.65 0.35 -1.79
CA LEU A 19 0.00 1.65 -1.96
C LEU A 19 -0.16 2.55 -0.73
N LEU A 20 -1.35 2.57 -0.14
CA LEU A 20 -1.60 3.34 1.07
C LEU A 20 -0.83 2.79 2.27
N ASP A 21 -0.68 1.47 2.36
CA ASP A 21 0.12 0.82 3.39
C ASP A 21 1.62 1.16 3.23
N ASP A 22 2.15 1.23 2.00
CA ASP A 22 3.52 1.71 1.74
C ASP A 22 3.74 3.18 2.13
N ILE A 23 2.78 4.05 1.79
CA ILE A 23 2.82 5.46 2.17
C ILE A 23 2.77 5.59 3.70
N ALA A 24 1.92 4.79 4.36
CA ALA A 24 1.79 4.77 5.81
C ALA A 24 3.10 4.34 6.50
N GLU A 25 3.79 3.34 5.95
CA GLU A 25 5.10 2.91 6.47
C GLU A 25 6.17 3.99 6.26
N LYS A 26 6.34 4.49 5.02
CA LYS A 26 7.41 5.44 4.66
C LYS A 26 7.30 6.78 5.35
N PHE A 27 6.09 7.32 5.47
CA PHE A 27 5.88 8.70 5.94
C PHE A 27 5.37 8.78 7.37
N TYR A 28 4.76 7.72 7.88
CA TYR A 28 4.10 7.74 9.19
C TYR A 28 4.59 6.62 10.13
N GLY A 29 5.56 5.80 9.70
CA GLY A 29 6.12 4.70 10.52
C GLY A 29 5.08 3.64 10.90
N VAL A 30 3.97 3.56 10.17
CA VAL A 30 2.91 2.59 10.44
C VAL A 30 3.35 1.24 9.89
N GLN A 31 3.54 0.27 10.79
CA GLN A 31 3.94 -1.08 10.40
C GLN A 31 2.83 -1.79 9.61
N ARG A 32 3.14 -2.26 8.40
CA ARG A 32 2.20 -3.04 7.57
C ARG A 32 1.69 -4.24 8.37
N ARG A 33 0.37 -4.38 8.46
CA ARG A 33 -0.27 -5.43 9.26
C ARG A 33 -0.34 -6.81 8.58
N ASN A 34 0.20 -6.97 7.37
CA ASN A 34 0.16 -8.28 6.69
C ASN A 34 1.46 -8.59 5.92
N PRO A 35 2.12 -9.74 6.19
CA PRO A 35 3.43 -10.10 5.63
C PRO A 35 3.38 -10.86 4.29
N MET A 36 2.24 -10.95 3.59
CA MET A 36 2.20 -11.52 2.23
C MET A 36 2.75 -10.52 1.20
N GLY A 37 4.07 -10.31 1.27
CA GLY A 37 4.83 -9.41 0.43
C GLY A 37 4.99 -9.93 -0.99
N MET A 38 3.98 -9.73 -1.84
CA MET A 38 4.13 -9.86 -3.29
C MET A 38 4.46 -8.54 -4.01
N PHE A 39 4.35 -7.37 -3.36
CA PHE A 39 4.61 -6.08 -4.03
C PHE A 39 6.04 -5.53 -3.83
N GLY A 40 6.79 -6.02 -2.85
CA GLY A 40 8.23 -5.71 -2.75
C GLY A 40 8.98 -6.07 -4.04
N ASP A 41 8.49 -7.10 -4.75
CA ASP A 41 9.02 -7.54 -6.03
C ASP A 41 8.47 -6.74 -7.22
N ILE A 42 7.25 -6.19 -7.17
CA ILE A 42 6.69 -5.40 -8.29
C ILE A 42 7.36 -4.03 -8.40
N PHE A 43 7.59 -3.32 -7.28
CA PHE A 43 8.39 -2.08 -7.32
C PHE A 43 9.85 -2.34 -7.66
N LYS A 44 10.43 -3.48 -7.25
CA LYS A 44 11.77 -3.92 -7.70
C LYS A 44 11.81 -4.22 -9.20
N MET A 45 10.77 -4.81 -9.77
CA MET A 45 10.66 -5.08 -11.20
C MET A 45 10.41 -3.82 -12.03
N MET A 46 9.69 -2.82 -11.50
CA MET A 46 9.50 -1.53 -12.17
C MET A 46 10.68 -0.55 -12.03
N GLY A 47 11.60 -0.79 -11.09
CA GLY A 47 12.78 0.05 -10.84
C GLY A 47 14.11 -0.56 -11.29
N ALA A 48 14.09 -1.69 -12.01
CA ALA A 48 15.26 -2.30 -12.60
C ALA A 48 15.50 -1.73 -14.01
N GLU A 49 16.22 -0.61 -14.05
CA GLU A 49 17.11 -0.24 -15.16
C GLU A 49 18.56 -0.33 -14.69
#